data_AF-A0A6N3BXX6-F1
#
_entry.id   AF-A0A6N3BXX6-F1
#
_cell.length_a   1.000
_cell.length_b   1.000
_cell.length_c   1.000
_cell.angle_alpha   90.00
_cell.angle_beta   90.00
_cell.angle_gamma   90.00
#
_symmetry.space_group_name_H-M   'P 1'
#
loop_
_entity.id
_entity.type
_entity.pdbx_description
1 polymer ?
#
loop_
_entity_poly.entity_id
_entity_poly.type
_entity_poly.pdbx_seq_one_letter_code
_entity_poly.pdbx_strand_id
1 'polypeptide(L)'
;MARPLKNGLDYYPLNVDFFSDIKVRRLLKAGGSQSISILIALLGNIYRDEGYYMRWDNDMPFLIADLVGVTEGAVMETVNKAVLIGFFHAGLFERYKILTSKGIQARYLEAVSRRRQVFLIKNYLLLDVNVYNNVVLDEVIDSDNGVNVDNNSVNVCRSTQSKVKESKVKESKVVNTLSGNPTLESKKNIVVEVVEFLNQQTGARYRANTPKTRRLIETRIKEGFGLDDFKIVIAKKSKQWLHDPKMSKYLRPETLFGTKFEGYLNESETYRLSDPYAALMAELEGGDDGGEPETIDVSYVATSDPRV
;
A
#
# COMPACT_ATOMS: atom_id res chain seq x y z
N MET A 1 -8.33 -17.39 35.18
CA MET A 1 -9.25 -17.44 34.01
C MET A 1 -8.43 -17.23 32.75
N ALA A 2 -8.87 -17.69 31.58
CA ALA A 2 -8.22 -17.31 30.33
C ALA A 2 -8.47 -15.82 30.04
N ARG A 3 -7.43 -15.06 29.68
CA ARG A 3 -7.57 -13.65 29.27
C ARG A 3 -8.30 -13.61 27.91
N PRO A 4 -9.31 -12.74 27.70
CA PRO A 4 -9.90 -12.54 26.38
C PRO A 4 -8.83 -12.21 25.32
N LEU A 5 -9.01 -12.72 24.11
CA LEU A 5 -8.14 -12.39 22.98
C LEU A 5 -8.44 -10.95 22.53
N LYS A 6 -7.51 -10.03 22.80
CA LYS A 6 -7.54 -8.64 22.34
C LYS A 6 -6.97 -8.55 20.91
N ASN A 7 -7.61 -7.80 20.02
CA ASN A 7 -7.11 -7.54 18.67
C ASN A 7 -5.80 -6.74 18.74
N GLY A 8 -5.83 -5.54 19.29
CA GLY A 8 -4.64 -4.72 19.51
C GLY A 8 -3.71 -5.22 20.61
N LEU A 9 -2.73 -4.39 20.93
CA LEU A 9 -1.60 -4.61 21.82
C LEU A 9 -1.80 -3.85 23.14
N ASP A 10 -1.04 -4.23 24.19
CA ASP A 10 -0.97 -3.44 25.43
C ASP A 10 0.26 -2.51 25.47
N TYR A 11 1.25 -2.76 24.61
CA TYR A 11 2.41 -1.93 24.31
C TYR A 11 2.82 -2.18 22.85
N TYR A 12 3.46 -1.21 22.18
CA TYR A 12 3.87 -1.34 20.78
C TYR A 12 5.34 -0.96 20.56
N PRO A 13 6.03 -1.55 19.58
CA PRO A 13 7.41 -1.20 19.27
C PRO A 13 7.50 0.16 18.55
N LEU A 14 8.10 1.13 19.23
CA LEU A 14 8.57 2.38 18.63
C LEU A 14 10.08 2.29 18.40
N ASN A 15 10.53 2.54 17.18
CA ASN A 15 11.95 2.45 16.85
C ASN A 15 12.74 3.58 17.55
N VAL A 16 14.00 3.30 17.92
CA VAL A 16 14.90 4.31 18.50
C VAL A 16 15.26 5.44 17.52
N ASP A 17 15.15 5.19 16.22
CA ASP A 17 15.39 6.17 15.14
C ASP A 17 14.11 6.89 14.68
N PHE A 18 12.99 6.77 15.41
CA PHE A 18 11.70 7.38 15.05
C PHE A 18 11.79 8.89 14.73
N PHE A 19 12.60 9.64 15.50
CA PHE A 19 12.82 11.08 15.26
C PHE A 19 13.74 11.39 14.06
N SER A 20 14.44 10.38 13.53
CA SER A 20 15.32 10.49 12.35
C SER A 20 14.54 10.29 11.04
N ASP A 21 13.42 9.56 11.06
CA ASP A 21 12.58 9.29 9.89
C ASP A 21 12.19 10.61 9.18
N ILE A 22 12.41 10.67 7.86
CA ILE A 22 12.22 11.88 7.06
C ILE A 22 10.76 12.39 7.05
N LYS A 23 9.78 11.51 7.21
CA LYS A 23 8.36 11.87 7.32
C LYS A 23 8.08 12.45 8.71
N VAL A 24 8.57 11.81 9.77
CA VAL A 24 8.44 12.32 11.14
C VAL A 24 9.10 13.70 11.26
N ARG A 25 10.29 13.89 10.68
CA ARG A 25 10.97 15.20 10.61
C ARG A 25 10.23 16.24 9.76
N ARG A 26 9.60 15.85 8.65
CA ARG A 26 8.75 16.75 7.84
C ARG A 26 7.44 17.13 8.55
N LEU A 27 6.92 16.27 9.42
CA LEU A 27 5.76 16.57 10.26
C LEU A 27 6.14 17.54 11.39
N LEU A 28 7.22 17.24 12.12
CA LEU A 28 7.80 18.09 13.16
C LEU A 28 8.13 19.51 12.65
N LYS A 29 8.67 19.64 11.43
CA LYS A 29 8.94 20.95 10.80
C LYS A 29 7.66 21.72 10.45
N ALA A 30 6.52 21.06 10.30
CA ALA A 30 5.26 21.69 9.91
C ALA A 30 4.36 22.05 11.11
N GLY A 31 4.17 21.13 12.07
CA GLY A 31 3.26 21.30 13.21
C GLY A 31 3.95 21.34 14.58
N GLY A 32 5.27 21.59 14.61
CA GLY A 32 6.06 21.67 15.83
C GLY A 32 6.05 20.39 16.68
N SER A 33 6.42 20.52 17.95
CA SER A 33 6.43 19.39 18.90
C SER A 33 5.07 18.73 19.08
N GLN A 34 3.98 19.52 19.04
CA GLN A 34 2.62 19.02 19.21
C GLN A 34 2.24 17.98 18.15
N SER A 35 2.69 18.16 16.89
CA SER A 35 2.47 17.18 15.84
C SER A 35 3.05 15.80 16.14
N ILE A 36 4.10 15.71 16.97
CA ILE A 36 4.68 14.44 17.42
C ILE A 36 3.88 13.84 18.57
N SER A 37 3.42 14.65 19.54
CA SER A 37 2.53 14.20 20.61
C SER A 37 1.24 13.61 20.04
N ILE A 38 0.65 14.30 19.06
CA ILE A 38 -0.51 13.84 18.28
C ILE A 38 -0.18 12.54 17.53
N LEU A 39 0.95 12.47 16.82
CA LEU A 39 1.35 11.27 16.07
C LEU A 39 1.55 10.04 16.99
N ILE A 40 2.13 10.23 18.17
CA ILE A 40 2.31 9.17 19.18
C ILE A 40 0.95 8.72 19.74
N ALA A 41 0.02 9.63 20.01
CA ALA A 41 -1.34 9.29 20.44
C ALA A 41 -2.11 8.49 19.37
N LEU A 42 -2.03 8.90 18.10
CA LEU A 42 -2.62 8.18 16.96
C LEU A 42 -2.03 6.77 16.81
N LEU A 43 -0.71 6.63 16.84
CA LEU A 43 -0.06 5.31 16.84
C LEU A 43 -0.49 4.47 18.05
N GLY A 44 -0.63 5.09 19.22
CA GLY A 44 -1.14 4.47 20.43
C GLY A 44 -2.52 3.84 20.23
N ASN A 45 -3.48 4.57 19.67
CA ASN A 45 -4.83 4.06 19.42
C ASN A 45 -4.84 2.98 18.31
N ILE A 46 -4.11 3.20 17.20
CA ILE A 46 -3.93 2.21 16.13
C ILE A 46 -3.47 0.86 16.68
N TYR A 47 -2.42 0.86 17.52
CA TYR A 47 -1.90 -0.38 18.09
C TYR A 47 -2.76 -0.91 19.23
N ARG A 48 -3.47 -0.06 19.99
CA ARG A 48 -4.25 -0.46 21.18
C ARG A 48 -5.47 -1.31 20.84
N ASP A 49 -6.21 -0.90 19.82
CA ASP A 49 -7.59 -1.37 19.62
C ASP A 49 -7.67 -2.47 18.55
N GLU A 50 -7.43 -2.15 17.27
CA GLU A 50 -7.40 -3.13 16.17
C GLU A 50 -5.98 -3.61 15.80
N GLY A 51 -4.95 -2.90 16.25
CA GLY A 51 -3.56 -3.30 16.13
C GLY A 51 -2.83 -2.82 14.87
N TYR A 52 -3.51 -2.76 13.72
CA TYR A 52 -2.88 -2.43 12.41
C TYR A 52 -3.53 -1.25 11.66
N TYR A 53 -4.66 -0.75 12.14
CA TYR A 53 -5.33 0.46 11.66
C TYR A 53 -6.11 1.10 12.81
N MET A 54 -6.59 2.33 12.60
CA MET A 54 -7.72 2.89 13.36
C MET A 54 -8.72 3.49 12.38
N ARG A 55 -10.00 3.59 12.77
CA ARG A 55 -10.98 4.41 12.08
C ARG A 55 -10.71 5.90 12.33
N TRP A 56 -11.18 6.73 11.41
CA TRP A 56 -11.11 8.18 11.45
C TRP A 56 -12.51 8.78 11.30
N ASP A 57 -13.31 8.57 12.34
CA ASP A 57 -14.65 9.14 12.50
C ASP A 57 -14.56 10.59 13.02
N ASN A 58 -15.65 11.36 12.90
CA ASN A 58 -15.66 12.80 13.17
C ASN A 58 -15.32 13.19 14.63
N ASP A 59 -15.45 12.27 15.59
CA ASP A 59 -15.15 12.50 17.01
C ASP A 59 -13.65 12.27 17.34
N MET A 60 -12.88 11.64 16.43
CA MET A 60 -11.47 11.34 16.67
C MET A 60 -10.55 12.58 16.83
N PRO A 61 -10.76 13.71 16.13
CA PRO A 61 -10.09 14.97 16.42
C PRO A 61 -10.24 15.40 17.88
N PHE A 62 -11.47 15.43 18.41
CA PHE A 62 -11.77 15.76 19.80
C PHE A 62 -11.10 14.81 20.79
N LEU A 63 -11.23 13.50 20.60
CA LEU A 63 -10.66 12.48 21.49
C LEU A 63 -9.12 12.50 21.54
N ILE A 64 -8.45 12.90 20.45
CA ILE A 64 -6.98 13.07 20.42
C ILE A 64 -6.59 14.44 20.97
N ALA A 65 -7.40 15.49 20.74
CA ALA A 65 -7.17 16.84 21.24
C ALA A 65 -7.19 16.90 22.77
N ASP A 66 -8.21 16.32 23.40
CA ASP A 66 -8.36 16.19 24.86
C ASP A 66 -7.21 15.38 25.48
N LEU A 67 -6.91 14.20 24.91
CA LEU A 67 -5.84 13.31 25.37
C LEU A 67 -4.43 13.94 25.35
N VAL A 68 -4.18 14.89 24.45
CA VAL A 68 -2.85 15.50 24.22
C VAL A 68 -2.76 16.95 24.74
N GLY A 69 -3.89 17.60 25.02
CA GLY A 69 -3.94 19.01 25.45
C GLY A 69 -3.70 20.00 24.30
N VAL A 70 -4.32 19.76 23.14
CA VAL A 70 -4.18 20.56 21.91
C VAL A 70 -5.54 20.91 21.30
N THR A 71 -5.58 21.67 20.22
CA THR A 71 -6.83 21.96 19.49
C THR A 71 -7.13 20.89 18.45
N GLU A 72 -8.42 20.65 18.18
CA GLU A 72 -8.88 19.73 17.12
C GLU A 72 -8.35 20.14 15.73
N GLY A 73 -8.22 21.45 15.48
CA GLY A 73 -7.58 21.98 14.27
C GLY A 73 -6.14 21.47 14.11
N ALA A 74 -5.32 21.55 15.16
CA ALA A 74 -3.95 21.04 15.14
C ALA A 74 -3.90 19.52 14.92
N VAL A 75 -4.88 18.76 15.42
CA VAL A 75 -5.01 17.32 15.14
C VAL A 75 -5.34 17.07 13.66
N MET A 76 -6.34 17.76 13.11
CA MET A 76 -6.74 17.63 11.71
C MET A 76 -5.62 18.04 10.74
N GLU A 77 -4.95 19.16 11.00
CA GLU A 77 -3.76 19.59 10.24
C GLU A 77 -2.64 18.55 10.30
N THR A 78 -2.35 18.00 11.49
CA THR A 78 -1.33 16.95 11.67
C THR A 78 -1.68 15.69 10.88
N VAL A 79 -2.94 15.23 10.91
CA VAL A 79 -3.39 14.04 10.16
C VAL A 79 -3.34 14.28 8.67
N ASN A 80 -3.88 15.41 8.18
CA ASN A 80 -3.83 15.79 6.77
C ASN A 80 -2.38 15.89 6.27
N LYS A 81 -1.47 16.45 7.08
CA LYS A 81 -0.04 16.51 6.74
C LYS A 81 0.62 15.14 6.75
N ALA A 82 0.28 14.27 7.71
CA ALA A 82 0.79 12.90 7.81
C ALA A 82 0.33 12.02 6.63
N VAL A 83 -0.89 12.23 6.13
CA VAL A 83 -1.37 11.62 4.86
C VAL A 83 -0.57 12.18 3.67
N LEU A 84 -0.45 13.51 3.54
CA LEU A 84 0.23 14.16 2.42
C LEU A 84 1.72 13.79 2.27
N ILE A 85 2.43 13.55 3.38
CA ILE A 85 3.84 13.08 3.36
C ILE A 85 3.96 11.54 3.25
N GLY A 86 2.85 10.82 3.09
CA GLY A 86 2.82 9.36 2.97
C GLY A 86 3.23 8.63 4.24
N PHE A 87 3.02 9.21 5.43
CA PHE A 87 3.13 8.48 6.70
C PHE A 87 1.93 7.52 6.86
N PHE A 88 0.73 8.03 6.56
CA PHE A 88 -0.49 7.22 6.38
C PHE A 88 -0.81 7.05 4.89
N HIS A 89 -1.58 6.01 4.55
CA HIS A 89 -1.90 5.68 3.16
C HIS A 89 -3.15 6.42 2.65
N ALA A 90 -2.94 7.46 1.83
CA ALA A 90 -3.99 8.35 1.30
C ALA A 90 -5.23 7.61 0.76
N GLY A 91 -5.08 6.68 -0.18
CA GLY A 91 -6.22 5.97 -0.77
C GLY A 91 -7.03 5.08 0.19
N LEU A 92 -6.50 4.75 1.39
CA LEU A 92 -7.29 4.07 2.44
C LEU A 92 -7.97 5.08 3.38
N PHE A 93 -7.31 6.20 3.66
CA PHE A 93 -7.89 7.33 4.40
C PHE A 93 -9.05 7.99 3.63
N GLU A 94 -8.93 8.11 2.31
CA GLU A 94 -9.96 8.65 1.43
C GLU A 94 -11.16 7.69 1.33
N ARG A 95 -10.93 6.42 0.91
CA ARG A 95 -12.00 5.46 0.63
C ARG A 95 -12.70 4.91 1.88
N TYR A 96 -11.94 4.56 2.93
CA TYR A 96 -12.48 3.85 4.10
C TYR A 96 -12.42 4.65 5.40
N LYS A 97 -11.88 5.88 5.38
CA LYS A 97 -11.66 6.69 6.60
C LYS A 97 -10.88 5.93 7.66
N ILE A 98 -9.74 5.34 7.28
CA ILE A 98 -8.82 4.68 8.21
C ILE A 98 -7.40 5.25 8.16
N LEU A 99 -6.71 5.24 9.29
CA LEU A 99 -5.28 5.54 9.38
C LEU A 99 -4.48 4.24 9.52
N THR A 100 -3.67 3.94 8.52
CA THR A 100 -2.75 2.78 8.48
C THR A 100 -1.62 3.02 7.48
N SER A 101 -0.56 2.21 7.53
CA SER A 101 0.54 2.21 6.56
C SER A 101 1.32 0.88 6.58
N LYS A 102 2.13 0.62 5.54
CA LYS A 102 2.97 -0.60 5.45
C LYS A 102 3.83 -0.82 6.69
N GLY A 103 4.46 0.23 7.20
CA GLY A 103 5.31 0.18 8.40
C GLY A 103 4.56 0.10 9.73
N ILE A 104 3.25 0.31 9.74
CA ILE A 104 2.37 0.03 10.89
C ILE A 104 1.97 -1.45 10.85
N GLN A 105 1.46 -1.91 9.70
CA GLN A 105 1.01 -3.29 9.51
C GLN A 105 2.15 -4.30 9.76
N ALA A 106 3.36 -4.02 9.26
CA ALA A 106 4.51 -4.91 9.44
C ALA A 106 4.90 -5.09 10.92
N ARG A 107 5.00 -3.98 11.67
CA ARG A 107 5.34 -4.00 13.11
C ARG A 107 4.24 -4.64 13.96
N TYR A 108 2.97 -4.49 13.58
CA TYR A 108 1.89 -5.24 14.21
C TYR A 108 2.07 -6.74 13.99
N LEU A 109 2.21 -7.19 12.74
CA LEU A 109 2.34 -8.62 12.40
C LEU A 109 3.58 -9.27 13.04
N GLU A 110 4.69 -8.54 13.14
CA GLU A 110 5.86 -8.96 13.91
C GLU A 110 5.54 -9.13 15.40
N ALA A 111 4.90 -8.14 16.03
CA ALA A 111 4.51 -8.18 17.44
C ALA A 111 3.47 -9.28 17.74
N VAL A 112 2.61 -9.64 16.78
CA VAL A 112 1.61 -10.71 16.92
C VAL A 112 2.02 -12.07 16.32
N SER A 113 3.26 -12.20 15.83
CA SER A 113 3.82 -13.45 15.27
C SER A 113 3.69 -14.69 16.18
N ARG A 114 3.64 -14.49 17.50
CA ARG A 114 3.48 -15.56 18.51
C ARG A 114 2.02 -15.87 18.87
N ARG A 115 1.03 -15.15 18.32
CA ARG A 115 -0.40 -15.44 18.55
C ARG A 115 -0.83 -16.64 17.71
N ARG A 116 -1.77 -17.43 18.24
CA ARG A 116 -2.31 -18.62 17.57
C ARG A 116 -2.96 -18.30 16.22
N GLN A 117 -3.77 -17.23 16.18
CA GLN A 117 -4.44 -16.70 14.99
C GLN A 117 -4.53 -15.18 15.10
N VAL A 118 -4.55 -14.50 13.95
CA VAL A 118 -4.66 -13.04 13.79
C VAL A 118 -5.63 -12.78 12.64
N PHE A 119 -6.73 -12.07 12.90
CA PHE A 119 -7.72 -11.73 11.87
C PHE A 119 -7.38 -10.38 11.24
N LEU A 120 -7.38 -10.29 9.91
CA LEU A 120 -7.06 -9.08 9.15
C LEU A 120 -8.09 -8.83 8.04
N ILE A 121 -8.57 -7.59 7.92
CA ILE A 121 -9.47 -7.18 6.84
C ILE A 121 -8.66 -7.05 5.54
N LYS A 122 -8.94 -7.96 4.58
CA LYS A 122 -8.27 -8.04 3.28
C LYS A 122 -8.23 -6.68 2.54
N ASN A 123 -9.33 -5.94 2.61
CA ASN A 123 -9.50 -4.64 1.94
C ASN A 123 -8.61 -3.51 2.48
N TYR A 124 -7.98 -3.68 3.65
CA TYR A 124 -7.13 -2.67 4.31
C TYR A 124 -5.63 -3.00 4.23
N LEU A 125 -5.25 -4.15 3.69
CA LEU A 125 -3.86 -4.60 3.67
C LEU A 125 -3.03 -3.92 2.57
N LEU A 126 -1.80 -3.57 2.94
CA LEU A 126 -0.79 -2.94 2.08
C LEU A 126 0.47 -3.82 1.93
N LEU A 127 0.44 -5.01 2.51
CA LEU A 127 1.51 -6.01 2.57
C LEU A 127 1.01 -7.32 1.98
N ASP A 128 1.93 -8.11 1.41
CA ASP A 128 1.68 -9.54 1.25
C ASP A 128 1.74 -10.20 2.64
N VAL A 129 0.62 -10.82 3.04
CA VAL A 129 0.50 -11.52 4.33
C VAL A 129 0.57 -13.04 4.20
N ASN A 130 0.73 -13.58 2.98
CA ASN A 130 0.85 -15.03 2.76
C ASN A 130 2.12 -15.64 3.40
N VAL A 131 3.06 -14.80 3.81
CA VAL A 131 4.27 -15.16 4.57
C VAL A 131 3.96 -15.54 6.04
N TYR A 132 2.79 -15.18 6.57
CA TYR A 132 2.45 -15.32 8.00
C TYR A 132 1.47 -16.48 8.25
N ASN A 133 2.02 -17.63 8.69
CA ASN A 133 1.28 -18.88 8.96
C ASN A 133 0.13 -18.77 10.00
N ASN A 134 0.00 -17.67 10.73
CA ASN A 134 -1.04 -17.44 11.74
C ASN A 134 -2.08 -16.37 11.34
N VAL A 135 -2.00 -15.81 10.13
CA VAL A 135 -2.97 -14.84 9.63
C VAL A 135 -4.20 -15.54 9.05
N VAL A 136 -5.37 -15.02 9.38
CA VAL A 136 -6.66 -15.34 8.75
C VAL A 136 -7.17 -14.06 8.09
N LEU A 137 -7.46 -14.12 6.80
CA LEU A 137 -8.10 -13.01 6.10
C LEU A 137 -9.60 -13.04 6.36
N ASP A 138 -10.14 -11.89 6.72
CA ASP A 138 -11.57 -11.62 6.76
C ASP A 138 -11.94 -10.72 5.57
N GLU A 139 -13.04 -11.03 4.90
CA GLU A 139 -13.52 -10.27 3.74
C GLU A 139 -14.69 -9.39 4.15
N VAL A 140 -14.47 -8.08 4.18
CA VAL A 140 -15.57 -7.12 4.33
C VAL A 140 -16.40 -7.19 3.05
N ILE A 141 -17.58 -7.80 3.19
CA ILE A 141 -18.63 -7.82 2.16
C ILE A 141 -19.17 -6.39 2.06
N ASP A 142 -18.63 -5.61 1.13
CA ASP A 142 -19.24 -4.34 0.70
C ASP A 142 -20.64 -4.68 0.12
N SER A 143 -21.72 -4.33 0.84
CA SER A 143 -23.12 -4.67 0.50
C SER A 143 -23.64 -4.14 -0.85
N ASP A 144 -22.79 -3.44 -1.61
CA ASP A 144 -23.10 -2.67 -2.81
C ASP A 144 -22.49 -3.29 -4.09
N ASN A 145 -21.98 -4.53 -4.02
CA ASN A 145 -21.60 -5.33 -5.20
C ASN A 145 -22.00 -6.81 -5.06
N GLY A 146 -23.30 -7.07 -5.20
CA GLY A 146 -23.86 -8.43 -5.17
C GLY A 146 -23.52 -9.28 -6.41
N VAL A 147 -22.36 -9.93 -6.41
CA VAL A 147 -22.06 -11.06 -7.31
C VAL A 147 -21.55 -12.25 -6.50
N ASN A 148 -22.48 -13.11 -6.09
CA ASN A 148 -22.15 -14.41 -5.50
C ASN A 148 -21.74 -15.42 -6.60
N VAL A 149 -20.60 -16.09 -6.41
CA VAL A 149 -20.32 -17.41 -7.01
C VAL A 149 -19.71 -18.30 -5.92
N ASP A 150 -20.51 -19.23 -5.41
CA ASP A 150 -20.19 -20.08 -4.26
C ASP A 150 -19.06 -21.10 -4.46
N ASN A 151 -18.62 -21.65 -3.31
CA ASN A 151 -17.82 -22.84 -3.04
C ASN A 151 -16.32 -22.57 -2.78
N ASN A 152 -15.72 -23.07 -1.69
CA ASN A 152 -16.10 -24.28 -0.92
C ASN A 152 -16.55 -24.00 0.54
N SER A 153 -17.17 -24.99 1.18
CA SER A 153 -17.94 -24.85 2.42
C SER A 153 -17.36 -25.61 3.63
N VAL A 154 -17.95 -25.36 4.82
CA VAL A 154 -17.70 -26.02 6.13
C VAL A 154 -16.37 -25.56 6.79
N ASN A 155 -16.32 -25.15 8.07
CA ASN A 155 -17.17 -25.53 9.20
C ASN A 155 -17.64 -24.35 10.08
N VAL A 156 -18.92 -24.37 10.49
CA VAL A 156 -19.47 -23.48 11.52
C VAL A 156 -19.56 -24.24 12.83
N CYS A 157 -19.03 -23.69 13.93
CA CYS A 157 -19.36 -24.18 15.26
C CYS A 157 -19.49 -23.04 16.28
N ARG A 158 -20.74 -22.68 16.56
CA ARG A 158 -21.17 -21.61 17.47
C ARG A 158 -20.98 -22.06 18.92
N SER A 159 -19.92 -21.61 19.58
CA SER A 159 -19.62 -22.05 20.95
C SER A 159 -20.49 -21.33 22.00
N THR A 160 -21.59 -21.95 22.38
CA THR A 160 -22.31 -21.68 23.63
C THR A 160 -22.02 -22.83 24.60
N GLN A 161 -21.92 -22.54 25.90
CA GLN A 161 -21.40 -23.49 26.89
C GLN A 161 -22.28 -24.74 27.09
N SER A 162 -21.64 -25.92 27.15
CA SER A 162 -21.99 -26.97 28.12
C SER A 162 -20.80 -27.90 28.38
N LYS A 163 -20.74 -28.50 29.57
CA LYS A 163 -19.69 -29.44 30.01
C LYS A 163 -20.03 -30.88 29.58
N VAL A 164 -19.02 -31.72 29.33
CA VAL A 164 -18.81 -33.04 29.99
C VAL A 164 -17.46 -33.66 29.55
N LYS A 165 -17.02 -34.67 30.31
CA LYS A 165 -15.69 -35.28 30.43
C LYS A 165 -15.14 -36.05 29.21
N GLU A 166 -13.80 -36.06 29.12
CA GLU A 166 -12.89 -37.19 28.75
C GLU A 166 -13.05 -37.86 27.35
N SER A 167 -12.04 -38.49 26.73
CA SER A 167 -10.73 -39.00 27.21
C SER A 167 -9.59 -38.86 26.15
N LYS A 168 -8.41 -39.47 26.40
CA LYS A 168 -7.18 -39.42 25.57
C LYS A 168 -7.29 -40.27 24.29
N VAL A 169 -6.48 -39.99 23.25
CA VAL A 169 -5.39 -40.88 22.74
C VAL A 169 -4.70 -40.39 21.43
N LYS A 170 -3.36 -40.42 21.47
CA LYS A 170 -2.31 -40.52 20.42
C LYS A 170 -2.21 -39.59 19.19
N GLU A 171 -0.93 -39.30 18.95
CA GLU A 171 -0.23 -38.70 17.82
C GLU A 171 -0.57 -39.26 16.43
N SER A 172 -0.33 -38.45 15.41
CA SER A 172 0.32 -38.92 14.18
C SER A 172 1.42 -37.93 13.76
N LYS A 173 2.52 -38.45 13.21
CA LYS A 173 3.77 -37.74 12.96
C LYS A 173 4.09 -37.79 11.47
N VAL A 174 3.99 -36.66 10.76
CA VAL A 174 4.45 -36.54 9.38
C VAL A 174 5.38 -35.34 9.26
N VAL A 175 6.65 -35.63 9.03
CA VAL A 175 7.65 -34.67 8.53
C VAL A 175 7.83 -34.99 7.05
N ASN A 176 7.93 -33.98 6.19
CA ASN A 176 8.74 -34.09 4.99
C ASN A 176 9.29 -32.73 4.55
N THR A 177 10.35 -32.77 3.75
CA THR A 177 11.36 -31.70 3.66
C THR A 177 11.24 -30.78 2.44
N LEU A 178 12.08 -29.74 2.49
CA LEU A 178 12.33 -28.69 1.50
C LEU A 178 12.62 -29.19 0.07
N SER A 179 12.45 -28.26 -0.88
CA SER A 179 12.99 -28.25 -2.26
C SER A 179 12.24 -29.10 -3.32
N GLY A 180 11.80 -28.42 -4.39
CA GLY A 180 11.17 -29.03 -5.56
C GLY A 180 10.57 -28.01 -6.52
N ASN A 181 10.74 -28.22 -7.83
CA ASN A 181 10.24 -27.34 -8.89
C ASN A 181 8.72 -27.06 -8.82
N PRO A 182 8.23 -25.88 -9.26
CA PRO A 182 6.79 -25.61 -9.35
C PRO A 182 6.08 -26.64 -10.25
N THR A 183 5.15 -27.37 -9.64
CA THR A 183 4.38 -28.47 -10.20
C THR A 183 3.53 -28.04 -11.40
N LEU A 184 3.15 -28.99 -12.27
CA LEU A 184 2.29 -28.72 -13.43
C LEU A 184 0.95 -28.06 -13.03
N GLU A 185 0.38 -28.42 -11.87
CA GLU A 185 -0.85 -27.80 -11.37
C GLU A 185 -0.65 -26.35 -10.90
N SER A 186 0.44 -26.02 -10.21
CA SER A 186 0.73 -24.63 -9.83
C SER A 186 0.94 -23.73 -11.05
N LYS A 187 1.57 -24.25 -12.11
CA LYS A 187 1.74 -23.54 -13.39
C LYS A 187 0.41 -23.33 -14.12
N LYS A 188 -0.49 -24.31 -14.09
CA LYS A 188 -1.87 -24.14 -14.60
C LYS A 188 -2.61 -23.04 -13.83
N ASN A 189 -2.48 -22.98 -12.51
CA ASN A 189 -3.16 -21.98 -11.67
C ASN A 189 -2.75 -20.55 -12.06
N ILE A 190 -1.43 -20.27 -12.13
CA ILE A 190 -0.91 -18.95 -12.53
C ILE A 190 -1.43 -18.55 -13.92
N VAL A 191 -1.50 -19.48 -14.89
CA VAL A 191 -2.03 -19.20 -16.24
C VAL A 191 -3.53 -18.86 -16.22
N VAL A 192 -4.30 -19.38 -15.26
CA VAL A 192 -5.71 -19.02 -15.04
C VAL A 192 -5.80 -17.63 -14.41
N GLU A 193 -5.17 -17.42 -13.26
CA GLU A 193 -5.21 -16.17 -12.49
C GLU A 193 -4.76 -14.94 -13.30
N VAL A 194 -3.69 -15.07 -14.09
CA VAL A 194 -3.18 -13.99 -14.97
C VAL A 194 -4.20 -13.59 -16.04
N VAL A 195 -4.96 -14.55 -16.58
CA VAL A 195 -5.95 -14.30 -17.64
C VAL A 195 -7.27 -13.78 -17.06
N GLU A 196 -7.66 -14.26 -15.88
CA GLU A 196 -8.82 -13.75 -15.16
C GLU A 196 -8.62 -12.31 -14.71
N PHE A 197 -7.44 -11.97 -14.16
CA PHE A 197 -7.09 -10.59 -13.82
C PHE A 197 -7.05 -9.69 -15.07
N LEU A 198 -6.50 -10.16 -16.20
CA LEU A 198 -6.54 -9.39 -17.45
C LEU A 198 -7.98 -9.13 -17.92
N ASN A 199 -8.86 -10.14 -17.86
CA ASN A 199 -10.28 -9.98 -18.22
C ASN A 199 -10.98 -8.97 -17.28
N GLN A 200 -10.75 -9.08 -15.97
CA GLN A 200 -11.30 -8.17 -14.96
C GLN A 200 -10.90 -6.71 -15.20
N GLN A 201 -9.63 -6.45 -15.51
CA GLN A 201 -9.10 -5.09 -15.71
C GLN A 201 -9.48 -4.46 -17.07
N THR A 202 -9.97 -5.25 -18.04
CA THR A 202 -10.19 -4.79 -19.42
C THR A 202 -11.60 -5.03 -19.97
N GLY A 203 -12.46 -5.73 -19.23
CA GLY A 203 -13.76 -6.21 -19.72
C GLY A 203 -13.68 -7.31 -20.80
N ALA A 204 -12.46 -7.77 -21.13
CA ALA A 204 -12.23 -8.76 -22.17
C ALA A 204 -12.64 -10.19 -21.73
N ARG A 205 -12.63 -11.12 -22.70
CA ARG A 205 -13.02 -12.53 -22.50
C ARG A 205 -11.97 -13.51 -23.08
N TYR A 206 -10.70 -13.25 -22.78
CA TYR A 206 -9.60 -14.16 -23.10
C TYR A 206 -9.72 -15.47 -22.29
N ARG A 207 -9.24 -16.59 -22.84
CA ARG A 207 -9.36 -17.91 -22.20
C ARG A 207 -8.00 -18.48 -21.81
N ALA A 208 -7.82 -18.89 -20.56
CA ALA A 208 -6.60 -19.52 -20.05
C ALA A 208 -6.25 -20.87 -20.71
N ASN A 209 -7.22 -21.52 -21.35
CA ASN A 209 -7.00 -22.73 -22.15
C ASN A 209 -6.43 -22.46 -23.56
N THR A 210 -6.31 -21.20 -23.99
CA THR A 210 -5.77 -20.84 -25.31
C THR A 210 -4.28 -21.19 -25.39
N PRO A 211 -3.83 -22.05 -26.32
CA PRO A 211 -2.43 -22.50 -26.36
C PRO A 211 -1.41 -21.37 -26.53
N LYS A 212 -1.76 -20.32 -27.28
CA LYS A 212 -0.88 -19.15 -27.50
C LYS A 212 -0.72 -18.31 -26.23
N THR A 213 -1.81 -18.00 -25.54
CA THR A 213 -1.82 -17.30 -24.24
C THR A 213 -1.04 -18.07 -23.18
N ARG A 214 -1.32 -19.38 -23.04
CA ARG A 214 -0.61 -20.26 -22.11
C ARG A 214 0.89 -20.26 -22.35
N ARG A 215 1.34 -20.49 -23.61
CA ARG A 215 2.77 -20.51 -23.96
C ARG A 215 3.49 -19.21 -23.58
N LEU A 216 2.87 -18.04 -23.78
CA LEU A 216 3.47 -16.76 -23.42
C LEU A 216 3.70 -16.65 -21.90
N ILE A 217 2.68 -16.98 -21.11
CA ILE A 217 2.74 -16.93 -19.64
C ILE A 217 3.73 -17.99 -19.11
N GLU A 218 3.68 -19.22 -19.62
CA GLU A 218 4.62 -20.30 -19.26
C GLU A 218 6.08 -19.98 -19.62
N THR A 219 6.34 -19.24 -20.70
CA THR A 219 7.68 -18.76 -21.04
C THR A 219 8.17 -17.74 -20.01
N ARG A 220 7.35 -16.75 -19.64
CA ARG A 220 7.69 -15.76 -18.60
C ARG A 220 7.94 -16.42 -17.23
N ILE A 221 7.15 -17.43 -16.86
CA ILE A 221 7.38 -18.23 -15.64
C ILE A 221 8.72 -18.99 -15.69
N LYS A 222 9.17 -19.44 -16.88
CA LYS A 222 10.51 -20.08 -17.04
C LYS A 222 11.66 -19.08 -17.02
N GLU A 223 11.43 -17.84 -17.42
CA GLU A 223 12.40 -16.74 -17.32
C GLU A 223 12.54 -16.23 -15.86
N GLY A 224 11.62 -16.60 -14.97
CA GLY A 224 11.67 -16.33 -13.54
C GLY A 224 10.56 -15.41 -13.00
N PHE A 225 9.70 -14.88 -13.88
CA PHE A 225 8.64 -13.93 -13.49
C PHE A 225 7.51 -14.60 -12.72
N GLY A 226 7.14 -14.00 -11.59
CA GLY A 226 6.07 -14.44 -10.70
C GLY A 226 4.69 -13.94 -11.13
N LEU A 227 3.64 -14.48 -10.50
CA LEU A 227 2.24 -14.11 -10.73
C LEU A 227 2.02 -12.58 -10.66
N ASP A 228 2.65 -11.92 -9.69
CA ASP A 228 2.43 -10.50 -9.43
C ASP A 228 3.13 -9.58 -10.44
N ASP A 229 4.20 -10.03 -11.11
CA ASP A 229 4.80 -9.31 -12.24
C ASP A 229 3.80 -9.14 -13.38
N PHE A 230 3.03 -10.20 -13.69
CA PHE A 230 1.95 -10.12 -14.67
C PHE A 230 0.85 -9.15 -14.21
N LYS A 231 0.45 -9.19 -12.94
CA LYS A 231 -0.56 -8.25 -12.40
C LYS A 231 -0.08 -6.81 -12.49
N ILE A 232 1.20 -6.52 -12.21
CA ILE A 232 1.80 -5.19 -12.35
C ILE A 232 1.79 -4.74 -13.82
N VAL A 233 2.22 -5.60 -14.77
CA VAL A 233 2.20 -5.28 -16.21
C VAL A 233 0.77 -5.02 -16.71
N ILE A 234 -0.20 -5.85 -16.30
CA ILE A 234 -1.62 -5.69 -16.63
C ILE A 234 -2.16 -4.36 -16.06
N ALA A 235 -1.89 -4.06 -14.79
CA ALA A 235 -2.38 -2.83 -14.15
C ALA A 235 -1.76 -1.57 -14.79
N LYS A 236 -0.44 -1.53 -14.99
CA LYS A 236 0.27 -0.43 -15.65
C LYS A 236 -0.28 -0.17 -17.05
N LYS A 237 -0.42 -1.20 -17.87
CA LYS A 237 -0.89 -1.03 -19.26
C LYS A 237 -2.38 -0.79 -19.37
N SER A 238 -3.22 -1.33 -18.48
CA SER A 238 -4.64 -0.97 -18.43
C SER A 238 -4.79 0.52 -18.08
N LYS A 239 -4.11 1.01 -17.04
CA LYS A 239 -4.07 2.44 -16.67
C LYS A 239 -3.62 3.36 -17.81
N GLN A 240 -2.66 2.93 -18.62
CA GLN A 240 -2.16 3.73 -19.75
C GLN A 240 -3.01 3.64 -21.03
N TRP A 241 -3.58 2.48 -21.35
CA TRP A 241 -4.13 2.21 -22.70
C TRP A 241 -5.64 1.99 -22.73
N LEU A 242 -6.31 1.69 -21.61
CA LEU A 242 -7.75 1.32 -21.60
C LEU A 242 -8.65 2.44 -22.14
N HIS A 243 -8.30 3.69 -21.83
CA HIS A 243 -9.04 4.88 -22.28
C HIS A 243 -8.46 5.55 -23.53
N ASP A 244 -7.41 4.98 -24.14
CA ASP A 244 -6.81 5.47 -25.39
C ASP A 244 -7.49 4.78 -26.60
N PRO A 245 -8.16 5.53 -27.51
CA PRO A 245 -8.86 4.95 -28.67
C PRO A 245 -7.96 4.21 -29.68
N LYS A 246 -6.65 4.46 -29.67
CA LYS A 246 -5.66 3.80 -30.52
C LYS A 246 -4.96 2.65 -29.81
N MET A 247 -4.71 2.77 -28.50
CA MET A 247 -3.88 1.82 -27.75
C MET A 247 -4.67 0.71 -27.04
N SER A 248 -5.93 0.94 -26.64
CA SER A 248 -6.81 -0.04 -25.97
C SER A 248 -6.85 -1.42 -26.64
N LYS A 249 -6.89 -1.47 -27.97
CA LYS A 249 -6.87 -2.71 -28.78
C LYS A 249 -5.62 -3.60 -28.60
N TYR A 250 -4.57 -3.10 -27.94
CA TYR A 250 -3.35 -3.83 -27.60
C TYR A 250 -3.36 -4.42 -26.18
N LEU A 251 -4.43 -4.23 -25.40
CA LEU A 251 -4.65 -4.88 -24.11
C LEU A 251 -5.05 -6.36 -24.30
N ARG A 252 -4.05 -7.16 -24.70
CA ARG A 252 -4.21 -8.58 -25.05
C ARG A 252 -2.96 -9.39 -24.67
N PRO A 253 -3.08 -10.70 -24.37
CA PRO A 253 -1.96 -11.52 -23.92
C PRO A 253 -0.73 -11.47 -24.83
N GLU A 254 -0.95 -11.43 -26.15
CA GLU A 254 0.13 -11.40 -27.15
C GLU A 254 1.03 -10.18 -27.07
N THR A 255 0.46 -9.03 -26.69
CA THR A 255 1.20 -7.77 -26.61
C THR A 255 1.77 -7.57 -25.20
N LEU A 256 0.98 -7.87 -24.17
CA LEU A 256 1.41 -7.71 -22.77
C LEU A 256 2.52 -8.68 -22.37
N PHE A 257 2.41 -9.96 -22.75
CA PHE A 257 3.35 -11.02 -22.35
C PHE A 257 4.37 -11.37 -23.45
N GLY A 258 4.36 -10.61 -24.55
CA GLY A 258 5.37 -10.65 -25.61
C GLY A 258 6.74 -10.14 -25.14
N THR A 259 7.68 -9.96 -26.07
CA THR A 259 9.11 -9.65 -25.79
C THR A 259 9.37 -8.35 -25.02
N LYS A 260 8.35 -7.50 -24.81
CA LYS A 260 8.44 -6.25 -24.06
C LYS A 260 7.98 -6.35 -22.59
N PHE A 261 7.62 -7.54 -22.11
CA PHE A 261 7.09 -7.77 -20.76
C PHE A 261 7.93 -7.12 -19.64
N GLU A 262 9.22 -7.43 -19.58
CA GLU A 262 10.14 -6.87 -18.59
C GLU A 262 10.27 -5.34 -18.72
N GLY A 263 10.27 -4.83 -19.95
CA GLY A 263 10.24 -3.39 -20.23
C GLY A 263 8.99 -2.71 -19.65
N TYR A 264 7.83 -3.37 -19.73
CA TYR A 264 6.58 -2.87 -19.13
C TYR A 264 6.55 -3.02 -17.60
N LEU A 265 7.19 -4.07 -17.06
CA LEU A 265 7.34 -4.29 -15.62
C LEU A 265 8.20 -3.19 -15.00
N ASN A 266 9.32 -2.87 -15.63
CA ASN A 266 10.29 -1.86 -15.18
C ASN A 266 9.98 -0.42 -15.65
N GLU A 267 8.96 -0.22 -16.49
CA GLU A 267 8.55 1.10 -16.97
C GLU A 267 8.18 2.00 -15.78
N SER A 268 8.92 3.10 -15.59
CA SER A 268 8.61 4.09 -14.56
C SER A 268 7.27 4.76 -14.89
N GLU A 269 6.49 5.10 -13.86
CA GLU A 269 5.33 5.97 -14.06
C GLU A 269 5.85 7.40 -14.33
N THR A 270 6.18 7.68 -15.59
CA THR A 270 6.28 9.05 -16.10
C THR A 270 4.89 9.65 -16.12
N TYR A 271 4.41 10.02 -14.93
CA TYR A 271 3.30 10.93 -14.77
C TYR A 271 3.61 12.15 -15.64
N ARG A 272 2.81 12.35 -16.69
CA ARG A 272 2.51 13.70 -17.15
C ARG A 272 1.76 14.37 -16.00
N LEU A 273 2.53 14.87 -15.04
CA LEU A 273 2.17 16.08 -14.33
C LEU A 273 1.97 17.11 -15.44
N SER A 274 0.71 17.37 -15.79
CA SER A 274 0.29 18.67 -16.28
C SER A 274 0.58 19.63 -15.13
N ASP A 275 1.83 20.10 -15.08
CA ASP A 275 2.43 20.65 -13.88
C ASP A 275 1.63 21.88 -13.41
N PRO A 276 0.92 21.80 -12.26
CA PRO A 276 0.17 22.94 -11.74
C PRO A 276 1.09 24.13 -11.44
N TYR A 277 2.38 23.85 -11.21
CA TYR A 277 3.39 24.86 -10.96
C TYR A 277 3.85 25.57 -12.24
N ALA A 278 3.90 24.88 -13.39
CA ALA A 278 4.30 25.51 -14.65
C ALA A 278 3.31 26.58 -15.13
N ALA A 279 2.00 26.39 -14.91
CA ALA A 279 1.00 27.42 -15.16
C ALA A 279 1.14 28.59 -14.15
N LEU A 280 1.25 28.26 -12.86
CA LEU A 280 1.38 29.26 -11.78
C LEU A 280 2.63 30.14 -11.93
N MET A 281 3.76 29.57 -12.34
CA MET A 281 5.01 30.32 -12.54
C MET A 281 4.94 31.20 -13.79
N ALA A 282 4.36 30.73 -14.89
CA ALA A 282 4.15 31.55 -16.09
C ALA A 282 3.20 32.75 -15.84
N GLU A 283 2.27 32.62 -14.89
CA GLU A 283 1.34 33.68 -14.48
C GLU A 283 1.96 34.64 -13.43
N LEU A 284 3.02 34.21 -12.74
CA LEU A 284 3.84 35.05 -11.85
C LEU A 284 4.98 35.78 -12.58
N GLU A 285 5.53 35.18 -13.64
CA GLU A 285 6.56 35.79 -14.51
C GLU A 285 5.97 36.78 -15.55
N GLY A 286 4.63 36.88 -15.64
CA GLY A 286 3.91 37.84 -16.47
C GLY A 286 3.66 39.22 -15.83
N GLY A 287 4.27 39.50 -14.66
CA GLY A 287 4.13 40.77 -13.95
C GLY A 287 4.96 41.89 -14.56
N ASP A 288 4.29 42.91 -15.08
CA ASP A 288 4.88 44.16 -15.59
C ASP A 288 5.64 44.93 -14.48
N ASP A 289 6.94 45.17 -14.68
CA ASP A 289 7.74 46.10 -13.87
C ASP A 289 8.71 46.88 -14.78
N GLY A 290 8.29 48.08 -15.18
CA GLY A 290 8.97 48.92 -16.14
C GLY A 290 10.20 49.66 -15.58
N GLY A 291 11.30 48.93 -15.35
CA GLY A 291 12.60 49.49 -14.99
C GLY A 291 13.51 49.74 -16.21
N GLU A 292 13.95 50.99 -16.41
CA GLU A 292 14.95 51.32 -17.44
C GLU A 292 16.33 50.73 -17.09
N PRO A 293 17.07 50.14 -18.05
CA PRO A 293 18.40 49.60 -17.80
C PRO A 293 19.46 50.72 -17.74
N GLU A 294 19.95 51.05 -16.54
CA GLU A 294 21.12 51.93 -16.39
C GLU A 294 22.36 51.35 -17.09
N THR A 295 22.88 52.08 -18.07
CA THR A 295 24.09 51.69 -18.82
C THR A 295 25.35 52.08 -18.05
N ILE A 296 26.00 51.10 -17.41
CA ILE A 296 27.32 51.29 -16.82
C ILE A 296 28.39 51.25 -17.93
N ASP A 297 28.93 52.40 -18.28
CA ASP A 297 30.14 52.54 -19.11
C ASP A 297 31.37 52.04 -18.33
N VAL A 298 32.27 51.32 -19.01
CA VAL A 298 33.51 50.77 -18.43
C VAL A 298 34.68 51.03 -19.39
N SER A 299 35.30 52.21 -19.26
CA SER A 299 36.36 52.68 -20.16
C SER A 299 37.57 53.31 -19.44
N TYR A 300 38.70 52.55 -19.37
CA TYR A 300 40.11 53.04 -19.18
C TYR A 300 40.45 53.72 -17.81
N VAL A 301 41.68 53.86 -17.28
CA VAL A 301 43.07 53.33 -17.49
C VAL A 301 43.56 52.91 -16.07
N ALA A 302 44.00 51.68 -15.76
CA ALA A 302 45.33 51.05 -15.90
C ALA A 302 46.54 51.73 -15.20
N THR A 303 47.60 50.95 -14.88
CA THR A 303 48.86 51.32 -14.16
C THR A 303 48.67 51.65 -12.66
N SER A 304 49.57 51.43 -11.68
CA SER A 304 50.83 50.65 -11.49
C SER A 304 51.16 50.68 -9.96
N ASP A 305 52.11 49.97 -9.31
CA ASP A 305 53.17 48.99 -9.64
C ASP A 305 53.46 48.11 -8.36
N PRO A 306 54.36 47.09 -8.36
CA PRO A 306 54.56 46.16 -7.23
C PRO A 306 55.78 46.46 -6.31
N ARG A 307 55.91 45.67 -5.22
CA ARG A 307 56.87 45.77 -4.07
C ARG A 307 56.39 46.78 -3.02
N VAL A 308 56.67 46.61 -1.72
CA VAL A 308 57.63 45.71 -1.03
C VAL A 308 56.91 44.67 -0.18
#